data_AF-A0A1V5AI55-F1
#
_entry.id   AF-A0A1V5AI55-F1
#
_cell.length_a   1.000
_cell.length_b   1.000
_cell.length_c   1.000
_cell.angle_alpha   90.00
_cell.angle_beta   90.00
_cell.angle_gamma   90.00
#
_symmetry.space_group_name_H-M   'P 1'
#
loop_
_entity.id
_entity.type
_entity.pdbx_description
1 polymer ?
#
loop_
_entity_poly.entity_id
_entity_poly.type
_entity_poly.pdbx_seq_one_letter_code
_entity_poly.pdbx_strand_id
1 'polypeptide(L)'
;MRIIRAAECIVLSSLIAAALIFCAFAECSVCKGGSPSAQQDVLSSEWAAFLGDEPANSSWVYTATDDPILTAMSAVSEGASTNGENSITDARSPGFASVLVPIANASSSGVILDISPNSTEYIPGAINIPYTKFLEAGGALKPVLEMAKVLGDAGISENDDVLIYGECQPCGGGPSAATYVYWIMKYLGHERVRLLDGGIDDWVAAKQPTAAKPSALPKKNYTATINSNLLATYEYVRSGAAQIVDARTAEEVSAGSIPGAVNIPYDSVLNGKKIKDEAELEKLFVPLSKSKPVVVYTNTGVKASMVWFALSLLGYDARIYSWQDWTANLPRLDIDIQEAKAQPNPAKIGDAVQITVTFVQEMQTADGNETPERNETVLTVKGCATCGFGSPQGFADLSSTNGVVQIGSSTKAQQGASDDGFKVTAKVKSQAGATVSSVIMKRVSGDEFAGFWNANVAAGTYRVDIVASASEVTKTFTDVLEIQVTGTSKYKNLKSQ
;
A
#
# COMPACT_ATOMS: atom_id res chain seq x y z
N MET A 1 -2.88 9.98 -93.38
CA MET A 1 -3.51 8.89 -94.16
C MET A 1 -4.33 8.03 -93.21
N ARG A 2 -5.68 8.15 -93.23
CA ARG A 2 -6.70 7.39 -92.43
C ARG A 2 -6.61 7.58 -90.87
N ILE A 3 -7.65 7.95 -90.08
CA ILE A 3 -9.07 7.50 -89.87
C ILE A 3 -9.13 6.41 -88.75
N ILE A 4 -9.93 6.47 -87.65
CA ILE A 4 -10.94 7.47 -87.17
C ILE A 4 -11.34 7.31 -85.66
N ARG A 5 -11.73 8.42 -84.98
CA ARG A 5 -12.61 8.61 -83.76
C ARG A 5 -12.29 7.86 -82.43
N ALA A 6 -12.78 8.27 -81.24
CA ALA A 6 -13.83 9.26 -80.86
C ALA A 6 -13.45 10.18 -79.66
N ALA A 7 -14.30 11.18 -79.35
CA ALA A 7 -14.23 12.10 -78.18
C ALA A 7 -15.17 11.58 -77.04
N GLU A 8 -15.36 12.18 -75.85
CA GLU A 8 -15.40 13.59 -75.36
C GLU A 8 -14.67 13.69 -73.97
N CYS A 9 -13.98 14.78 -73.56
CA CYS A 9 -14.44 16.13 -73.15
C CYS A 9 -15.42 16.12 -71.94
N ILE A 10 -15.24 16.87 -70.83
CA ILE A 10 -14.58 18.19 -70.63
C ILE A 10 -14.11 18.40 -69.14
N VAL A 11 -12.85 18.85 -68.91
CA VAL A 11 -12.35 19.98 -68.04
C VAL A 11 -12.76 20.10 -66.54
N LEU A 12 -12.02 20.58 -65.52
CA LEU A 12 -10.71 21.29 -65.23
C LEU A 12 -10.16 20.65 -63.91
N SER A 13 -8.93 20.12 -63.69
CA SER A 13 -7.55 20.68 -63.66
C SER A 13 -7.35 21.88 -62.68
N SER A 14 -6.35 22.03 -61.80
CA SER A 14 -5.20 21.24 -61.28
C SER A 14 -4.91 21.73 -59.84
N LEU A 15 -4.23 21.08 -58.88
CA LEU A 15 -2.99 20.27 -58.82
C LEU A 15 -1.67 21.05 -59.05
N ILE A 16 -0.92 21.31 -57.97
CA ILE A 16 0.55 21.14 -57.75
C ILE A 16 1.04 22.07 -56.62
N ALA A 17 1.99 21.58 -55.81
CA ALA A 17 2.65 22.33 -54.74
C ALA A 17 4.05 22.82 -55.14
N ALA A 18 4.51 23.91 -54.52
CA ALA A 18 5.90 24.36 -54.50
C ALA A 18 6.19 25.02 -53.14
N ALA A 19 7.46 25.06 -52.73
CA ALA A 19 7.87 25.49 -51.39
C ALA A 19 9.00 26.54 -51.42
N LEU A 20 9.30 27.07 -50.22
CA LEU A 20 10.48 27.85 -49.81
C LEU A 20 10.43 29.40 -49.94
N ILE A 21 11.02 30.01 -48.90
CA ILE A 21 11.49 31.39 -48.76
C ILE A 21 10.40 32.48 -48.71
N PHE A 22 10.13 32.97 -47.49
CA PHE A 22 10.63 34.30 -47.08
C PHE A 22 10.67 34.42 -45.55
N CYS A 23 11.71 35.07 -45.01
CA CYS A 23 11.73 35.55 -43.62
C CYS A 23 11.34 37.02 -43.59
N ALA A 24 10.41 37.40 -42.71
CA ALA A 24 10.15 38.80 -42.35
C ALA A 24 9.67 38.88 -40.90
N PHE A 25 10.13 39.91 -40.19
CA PHE A 25 9.82 40.16 -38.79
C PHE A 25 8.38 40.63 -38.59
N ALA A 26 7.74 40.18 -37.51
CA ALA A 26 6.81 40.99 -36.72
C ALA A 26 6.69 40.41 -35.31
N GLU A 27 7.07 41.18 -34.30
CA GLU A 27 6.76 40.89 -32.90
C GLU A 27 5.34 41.39 -32.59
N CYS A 28 4.54 40.61 -31.88
CA CYS A 28 3.58 41.17 -30.92
C CYS A 28 3.22 40.12 -29.86
N SER A 29 2.96 40.57 -28.64
CA SER A 29 2.72 39.71 -27.48
C SER A 29 1.28 39.86 -26.95
N VAL A 30 0.87 38.88 -26.13
CA VAL A 30 -0.28 38.99 -25.19
C VAL A 30 -1.69 39.13 -25.82
N CYS A 31 -2.42 38.01 -25.92
CA CYS A 31 -3.56 37.76 -25.02
C CYS A 31 -4.26 36.38 -25.18
N LYS A 32 -4.63 35.80 -24.03
CA LYS A 32 -5.84 34.98 -23.77
C LYS A 32 -6.15 33.75 -24.65
N GLY A 33 -5.87 32.58 -24.08
CA GLY A 33 -6.93 31.71 -23.55
C GLY A 33 -7.74 30.86 -24.55
N GLY A 34 -7.41 29.57 -24.63
CA GLY A 34 -8.19 28.59 -25.37
C GLY A 34 -7.79 27.14 -25.06
N SER A 35 -8.41 26.55 -24.03
CA SER A 35 -8.69 25.10 -24.02
C SER A 35 -9.86 24.86 -24.98
N PRO A 36 -9.93 23.74 -25.72
CA PRO A 36 -10.18 22.44 -25.08
C PRO A 36 -9.38 21.24 -25.63
N SER A 37 -9.50 20.15 -24.87
CA SER A 37 -9.18 18.76 -25.19
C SER A 37 -9.60 18.29 -26.60
N ALA A 38 -8.76 17.44 -27.23
CA ALA A 38 -9.21 16.25 -27.96
C ALA A 38 -8.05 15.33 -28.42
N GLN A 39 -7.43 14.57 -27.51
CA GLN A 39 -7.03 13.20 -27.83
C GLN A 39 -6.98 12.34 -26.55
N GLN A 40 -7.83 11.32 -26.52
CA GLN A 40 -8.14 10.51 -25.35
C GLN A 40 -7.68 9.07 -25.65
N ASP A 41 -6.40 8.80 -25.44
CA ASP A 41 -5.85 7.45 -25.64
C ASP A 41 -6.12 6.54 -24.44
N VAL A 42 -6.55 5.31 -24.73
CA VAL A 42 -7.35 4.48 -23.82
C VAL A 42 -6.50 3.40 -23.14
N LEU A 43 -5.63 3.80 -22.20
CA LEU A 43 -4.80 2.88 -21.38
C LEU A 43 -4.48 3.42 -19.96
N SER A 44 -5.47 3.62 -19.10
CA SER A 44 -5.20 4.07 -17.70
C SER A 44 -6.20 3.64 -16.61
N SER A 45 -7.33 3.01 -16.94
CA SER A 45 -8.40 2.70 -15.97
C SER A 45 -8.05 1.67 -14.89
N GLU A 46 -7.05 0.83 -15.11
CA GLU A 46 -6.66 -0.24 -14.17
C GLU A 46 -5.69 0.22 -13.07
N TRP A 47 -5.09 1.41 -13.20
CA TRP A 47 -4.11 1.94 -12.23
C TRP A 47 -4.65 3.10 -11.39
N ALA A 48 -5.65 3.83 -11.89
CA ALA A 48 -6.29 4.95 -11.20
C ALA A 48 -7.08 4.55 -9.93
N ALA A 49 -7.43 3.26 -9.78
CA ALA A 49 -8.10 2.74 -8.57
C ALA A 49 -7.12 2.35 -7.44
N PHE A 50 -5.80 2.42 -7.68
CA PHE A 50 -4.76 1.90 -6.77
C PHE A 50 -3.93 3.01 -6.10
N LEU A 51 -3.89 4.20 -6.70
CA LEU A 51 -3.38 5.43 -6.10
C LEU A 51 -4.55 6.41 -6.04
N GLY A 52 -4.89 6.88 -4.84
CA GLY A 52 -6.08 7.70 -4.62
C GLY A 52 -5.92 9.13 -5.12
N ASP A 53 -6.27 9.37 -6.39
CA ASP A 53 -6.39 10.69 -7.00
C ASP A 53 -7.87 11.10 -7.14
N GLU A 54 -8.26 12.21 -6.52
CA GLU A 54 -9.47 12.99 -6.83
C GLU A 54 -9.05 14.32 -7.50
N PRO A 55 -9.90 14.95 -8.33
CA PRO A 55 -9.43 15.84 -9.39
C PRO A 55 -8.95 17.22 -8.89
N ALA A 56 -7.86 17.70 -9.50
CA ALA A 56 -7.25 18.99 -9.23
C ALA A 56 -8.09 20.20 -9.71
N ASN A 57 -9.20 20.51 -9.02
CA ASN A 57 -9.85 21.82 -9.11
C ASN A 57 -10.69 22.20 -7.87
N SER A 58 -10.04 22.72 -6.82
CA SER A 58 -10.69 23.73 -5.98
C SER A 58 -9.67 24.74 -5.46
N SER A 59 -9.92 26.03 -5.71
CA SER A 59 -9.07 27.14 -5.26
C SER A 59 -9.67 27.81 -4.03
N TRP A 60 -9.16 27.47 -2.84
CA TRP A 60 -9.59 28.08 -1.58
C TRP A 60 -8.43 28.82 -0.90
N VAL A 61 -8.55 30.14 -0.80
CA VAL A 61 -7.62 30.99 -0.06
C VAL A 61 -8.01 30.93 1.42
N TYR A 62 -7.17 30.30 2.24
CA TYR A 62 -7.31 30.34 3.69
C TYR A 62 -6.52 31.52 4.28
N THR A 63 -7.25 32.47 4.86
CA THR A 63 -6.68 33.51 5.74
C THR A 63 -6.50 32.92 7.14
N ALA A 64 -5.28 32.96 7.68
CA ALA A 64 -4.99 32.40 8.99
C ALA A 64 -5.53 33.27 10.13
N THR A 65 -6.40 32.69 10.97
CA THR A 65 -6.78 33.20 12.30
C THR A 65 -7.01 32.03 13.26
N ASP A 66 -6.34 32.10 14.42
CA ASP A 66 -6.70 31.44 15.69
C ASP A 66 -6.70 29.90 15.76
N ASP A 67 -5.49 29.31 15.81
CA ASP A 67 -5.23 27.96 16.35
C ASP A 67 -4.16 28.05 17.47
N PRO A 68 -4.46 27.66 18.74
CA PRO A 68 -3.65 28.02 19.91
C PRO A 68 -2.30 27.30 20.05
N ILE A 69 -1.92 26.39 19.13
CA ILE A 69 -0.65 25.64 19.21
C ILE A 69 0.56 26.51 18.80
N LEU A 70 0.38 27.53 17.95
CA LEU A 70 1.47 28.38 17.44
C LEU A 70 2.12 29.29 18.49
N THR A 71 1.42 29.60 19.59
CA THR A 71 1.87 30.57 20.60
C THR A 71 3.15 30.16 21.35
N ALA A 72 3.51 28.87 21.34
CA ALA A 72 4.70 28.36 22.01
C ALA A 72 6.04 28.68 21.30
N MET A 73 6.01 29.08 20.02
CA MET A 73 7.23 29.26 19.22
C MET A 73 7.74 30.72 19.14
N SER A 74 6.94 31.70 19.58
CA SER A 74 7.27 33.13 19.46
C SER A 74 7.95 33.74 20.69
N ALA A 75 8.48 32.92 21.61
CA ALA A 75 8.93 33.36 22.94
C ALA A 75 10.45 33.21 23.20
N VAL A 76 11.29 33.05 22.15
CA VAL A 76 12.76 33.01 22.28
C VAL A 76 13.45 33.75 21.12
N SER A 77 13.21 35.05 20.97
CA SER A 77 13.82 35.85 19.88
C SER A 77 14.03 37.35 20.15
N GLU A 78 14.34 37.73 21.41
CA GLU A 78 14.91 39.06 21.70
C GLU A 78 16.26 38.93 22.42
N GLY A 79 17.30 39.63 21.93
CA GLY A 79 18.47 39.98 22.76
C GLY A 79 19.84 39.34 22.46
N ALA A 80 20.26 39.18 21.20
CA ALA A 80 21.70 39.09 20.88
C ALA A 80 22.02 39.54 19.44
N SER A 81 22.66 40.72 19.29
CA SER A 81 23.22 41.16 18.00
C SER A 81 24.75 41.22 18.09
N THR A 82 25.42 40.33 17.36
CA THR A 82 26.85 40.40 17.03
C THR A 82 27.06 39.81 15.64
N ASN A 83 27.67 40.58 14.73
CA ASN A 83 27.90 40.14 13.35
C ASN A 83 28.84 38.93 13.29
N GLY A 84 28.45 37.91 12.53
CA GLY A 84 29.29 36.80 12.12
C GLY A 84 28.68 36.12 10.90
N GLU A 85 29.44 36.03 9.81
CA GLU A 85 29.00 35.40 8.56
C GLU A 85 29.05 33.87 8.66
N ASN A 86 28.14 33.30 9.47
CA ASN A 86 27.90 31.86 9.46
C ASN A 86 27.18 31.47 8.16
N SER A 87 27.97 31.21 7.12
CA SER A 87 27.54 30.34 6.02
C SER A 87 27.23 28.98 6.62
N ILE A 88 25.94 28.68 6.82
CA ILE A 88 25.47 27.32 7.02
C ILE A 88 25.69 26.62 5.68
N THR A 89 26.74 25.82 5.60
CA THR A 89 26.98 24.96 4.44
C THR A 89 25.97 23.82 4.50
N ASP A 90 25.38 23.46 3.35
CA ASP A 90 24.51 22.27 3.19
C ASP A 90 25.31 20.94 3.27
N ALA A 91 26.38 20.93 4.06
CA ALA A 91 27.29 19.82 4.22
C ALA A 91 26.66 18.77 5.15
N ARG A 92 26.10 17.72 4.54
CA ARG A 92 25.78 16.45 5.21
C ARG A 92 26.93 16.02 6.13
N SER A 93 26.60 15.46 7.30
CA SER A 93 27.62 14.84 8.16
C SER A 93 28.34 13.70 7.42
N PRO A 94 29.58 13.34 7.81
CA PRO A 94 30.34 12.29 7.11
C PRO A 94 29.62 10.93 7.04
N GLY A 95 28.76 10.62 8.02
CA GLY A 95 27.89 9.44 7.99
C GLY A 95 26.87 9.52 6.85
N PHE A 96 26.07 10.60 6.82
CA PHE A 96 25.10 10.84 5.74
C PHE A 96 25.77 10.91 4.37
N ALA A 97 26.87 11.64 4.24
CA ALA A 97 27.63 11.83 2.99
C ALA A 97 28.24 10.53 2.42
N SER A 98 28.38 9.48 3.24
CA SER A 98 28.84 8.16 2.77
C SER A 98 27.76 7.37 2.02
N VAL A 99 26.48 7.73 2.21
CA VAL A 99 25.31 7.07 1.61
C VAL A 99 24.60 7.99 0.62
N LEU A 100 24.39 9.26 0.97
CA LEU A 100 23.87 10.34 0.13
C LEU A 100 25.04 11.09 -0.51
N VAL A 101 25.35 10.75 -1.77
CA VAL A 101 26.49 11.30 -2.52
C VAL A 101 26.09 12.67 -3.12
N PRO A 102 26.78 13.76 -2.78
CA PRO A 102 26.55 15.06 -3.42
C PRO A 102 26.90 15.02 -4.91
N ILE A 103 26.19 15.80 -5.73
CA ILE A 103 26.36 15.85 -7.20
C ILE A 103 27.81 16.10 -7.64
N ALA A 104 28.56 16.93 -6.92
CA ALA A 104 29.97 17.20 -7.19
C ALA A 104 30.88 15.95 -7.08
N ASN A 105 30.46 14.94 -6.33
CA ASN A 105 31.20 13.70 -6.05
C ASN A 105 30.65 12.48 -6.81
N ALA A 106 29.47 12.59 -7.44
CA ALA A 106 28.76 11.48 -8.07
C ALA A 106 29.47 10.89 -9.31
N SER A 107 30.43 11.59 -9.90
CA SER A 107 31.31 11.09 -10.97
C SER A 107 32.36 10.05 -10.51
N SER A 108 32.22 9.50 -9.30
CA SER A 108 33.05 8.43 -8.75
C SER A 108 32.82 7.08 -9.45
N SER A 109 33.85 6.24 -9.52
CA SER A 109 33.80 4.92 -10.19
C SER A 109 32.73 3.98 -9.63
N GLY A 110 31.80 3.55 -10.49
CA GLY A 110 30.74 2.59 -10.18
C GLY A 110 29.74 2.47 -11.33
N VAL A 111 28.68 1.69 -11.13
CA VAL A 111 27.48 1.70 -11.97
C VAL A 111 26.56 2.81 -11.48
N ILE A 112 26.23 3.76 -12.34
CA ILE A 112 25.17 4.74 -12.06
C ILE A 112 23.84 4.13 -12.53
N LEU A 113 22.83 4.11 -11.67
CA LEU A 113 21.55 3.45 -11.89
C LEU A 113 20.39 4.45 -11.76
N ASP A 114 19.72 4.71 -12.87
CA ASP A 114 18.41 5.37 -12.90
C ASP A 114 17.29 4.37 -12.64
N ILE A 115 16.37 4.69 -11.72
CA ILE A 115 15.21 3.85 -11.41
C ILE A 115 13.87 4.40 -11.94
N SER A 116 13.89 5.51 -12.67
CA SER A 116 12.68 6.20 -13.09
C SER A 116 12.03 5.51 -14.31
N PRO A 117 10.69 5.32 -14.37
CA PRO A 117 10.07 4.56 -15.46
C PRO A 117 10.09 5.22 -16.85
N ASN A 118 10.11 6.56 -16.91
CA ASN A 118 9.85 7.34 -18.12
C ASN A 118 10.94 8.39 -18.41
N SER A 119 12.20 8.07 -18.11
CA SER A 119 13.33 9.00 -18.27
C SER A 119 13.59 9.41 -19.72
N THR A 120 13.65 10.71 -19.97
CA THR A 120 14.06 11.33 -21.25
C THR A 120 15.51 11.81 -21.24
N GLU A 121 16.10 11.99 -20.06
CA GLU A 121 17.46 12.50 -19.85
C GLU A 121 18.15 11.74 -18.71
N TYR A 122 19.46 11.50 -18.86
CA TYR A 122 20.23 10.59 -18.03
C TYR A 122 21.56 11.19 -17.58
N ILE A 123 22.06 10.75 -16.43
CA ILE A 123 23.46 10.98 -16.04
C ILE A 123 24.38 10.20 -17.00
N PRO A 124 25.47 10.78 -17.54
CA PRO A 124 26.33 10.10 -18.50
C PRO A 124 26.91 8.79 -17.94
N GLY A 125 26.76 7.70 -18.70
CA GLY A 125 27.17 6.36 -18.27
C GLY A 125 26.12 5.59 -17.45
N ALA A 126 25.01 6.22 -17.04
CA ALA A 126 23.97 5.55 -16.27
C ALA A 126 23.22 4.49 -17.07
N ILE A 127 22.88 3.37 -16.43
CA ILE A 127 21.90 2.40 -16.91
C ILE A 127 20.51 2.75 -16.33
N ASN A 128 19.44 2.23 -16.94
CA ASN A 128 18.07 2.41 -16.44
C ASN A 128 17.44 1.04 -16.10
N ILE A 129 16.93 0.91 -14.87
CA ILE A 129 16.10 -0.23 -14.43
C ILE A 129 14.89 0.38 -13.68
N PRO A 130 13.73 0.57 -14.35
CA PRO A 130 12.55 1.13 -13.71
C PRO A 130 12.21 0.36 -12.42
N TYR A 131 11.93 1.06 -11.32
CA TYR A 131 11.70 0.41 -10.02
C TYR A 131 10.56 -0.65 -10.07
N THR A 132 9.60 -0.47 -10.97
CA THR A 132 8.51 -1.41 -11.24
C THR A 132 8.99 -2.78 -11.75
N LYS A 133 10.23 -2.91 -12.26
CA LYS A 133 10.85 -4.19 -12.63
C LYS A 133 11.16 -5.10 -11.43
N PHE A 134 11.15 -4.58 -10.21
CA PHE A 134 11.29 -5.37 -8.99
C PHE A 134 9.96 -5.79 -8.37
N LEU A 135 8.83 -5.42 -8.98
CA LEU A 135 7.48 -5.63 -8.44
C LEU A 135 6.61 -6.52 -9.34
N GLU A 136 5.64 -7.19 -8.72
CA GLU A 136 4.53 -7.87 -9.39
C GLU A 136 3.36 -6.90 -9.66
N ALA A 137 2.37 -7.36 -10.43
CA ALA A 137 1.06 -6.73 -10.46
C ALA A 137 0.50 -6.61 -9.02
N GLY A 138 -0.08 -5.45 -8.68
CA GLY A 138 -0.48 -5.12 -7.30
C GLY A 138 0.65 -4.59 -6.39
N GLY A 139 1.90 -4.53 -6.87
CA GLY A 139 2.99 -3.83 -6.18
C GLY A 139 3.73 -4.63 -5.09
N ALA A 140 3.45 -5.94 -4.95
CA ALA A 140 4.26 -6.84 -4.14
C ALA A 140 5.67 -7.02 -4.73
N LEU A 141 6.65 -7.42 -3.92
CA LEU A 141 8.01 -7.73 -4.40
C LEU A 141 8.02 -8.99 -5.25
N LYS A 142 8.80 -8.99 -6.34
CA LYS A 142 9.07 -10.20 -7.13
C LYS A 142 9.83 -11.25 -6.32
N PRO A 143 9.78 -12.54 -6.71
CA PRO A 143 10.66 -13.56 -6.16
C PRO A 143 12.15 -13.14 -6.20
N VAL A 144 12.91 -13.52 -5.17
CA VAL A 144 14.34 -13.16 -5.00
C VAL A 144 15.16 -13.45 -6.26
N LEU A 145 14.92 -14.61 -6.89
CA LEU A 145 15.63 -15.03 -8.11
C LEU A 145 15.32 -14.14 -9.32
N GLU A 146 14.11 -13.58 -9.40
CA GLU A 146 13.76 -12.62 -10.44
C GLU A 146 14.38 -11.24 -10.20
N MET A 147 14.35 -10.75 -8.95
CA MET A 147 15.02 -9.48 -8.62
C MET A 147 16.54 -9.54 -8.84
N ALA A 148 17.18 -10.67 -8.48
CA ALA A 148 18.58 -10.94 -8.79
C ALA A 148 18.81 -11.00 -10.32
N LYS A 149 17.93 -11.68 -11.06
CA LYS A 149 18.02 -11.75 -12.53
C LYS A 149 17.87 -10.39 -13.20
N VAL A 150 17.01 -9.49 -12.69
CA VAL A 150 16.86 -8.11 -13.19
C VAL A 150 18.17 -7.32 -13.05
N LEU A 151 18.87 -7.44 -11.93
CA LEU A 151 20.18 -6.81 -11.72
C LEU A 151 21.26 -7.42 -12.63
N GLY A 152 21.33 -8.75 -12.71
CA GLY A 152 22.29 -9.47 -13.55
C GLY A 152 22.11 -9.22 -15.06
N ASP A 153 20.86 -9.21 -15.55
CA ASP A 153 20.52 -8.89 -16.94
C ASP A 153 20.88 -7.44 -17.32
N ALA A 154 20.97 -6.54 -16.34
CA ALA A 154 21.39 -5.15 -16.50
C ALA A 154 22.91 -4.94 -16.29
N GLY A 155 23.66 -6.00 -16.00
CA GLY A 155 25.12 -5.96 -15.84
C GLY A 155 25.62 -5.57 -14.44
N ILE A 156 24.76 -5.64 -13.41
CA ILE A 156 25.14 -5.50 -12.00
C ILE A 156 25.42 -6.90 -11.42
N SER A 157 26.49 -7.04 -10.64
CA SER A 157 26.72 -8.14 -9.69
C SER A 157 26.63 -7.64 -8.25
N GLU A 158 26.58 -8.55 -7.28
CA GLU A 158 26.62 -8.22 -5.84
C GLU A 158 27.92 -7.52 -5.38
N ASN A 159 28.92 -7.45 -6.27
CA ASN A 159 30.25 -6.89 -6.03
C ASN A 159 30.56 -5.60 -6.83
N ASP A 160 29.57 -4.97 -7.45
CA ASP A 160 29.74 -3.63 -8.02
C ASP A 160 29.54 -2.52 -6.97
N ASP A 161 30.09 -1.33 -7.24
CA ASP A 161 29.68 -0.10 -6.57
C ASP A 161 28.50 0.50 -7.34
N VAL A 162 27.38 0.78 -6.67
CA VAL A 162 26.15 1.25 -7.33
C VAL A 162 25.67 2.57 -6.75
N LEU A 163 25.52 3.58 -7.60
CA LEU A 163 24.94 4.89 -7.26
C LEU A 163 23.56 5.01 -7.89
N ILE A 164 22.51 4.96 -7.05
CA ILE A 164 21.12 5.06 -7.50
C ILE A 164 20.69 6.53 -7.53
N TYR A 165 19.99 6.91 -8.60
CA TYR A 165 19.21 8.14 -8.67
C TYR A 165 17.87 7.90 -9.39
N GLY A 166 17.02 8.92 -9.40
CA GLY A 166 15.76 8.91 -10.13
C GLY A 166 14.55 9.12 -9.21
N GLU A 167 13.38 9.31 -9.82
CA GLU A 167 12.15 9.64 -9.11
C GLU A 167 10.94 8.81 -9.57
N CYS A 168 9.92 8.77 -8.71
CA CYS A 168 8.65 8.12 -9.01
C CYS A 168 7.64 9.11 -9.60
N GLN A 169 7.49 9.11 -10.91
CA GLN A 169 6.33 9.70 -11.59
C GLN A 169 5.34 8.58 -11.96
N PRO A 170 4.03 8.73 -11.71
CA PRO A 170 3.34 9.93 -11.20
C PRO A 170 3.20 9.99 -9.66
N CYS A 171 3.84 9.11 -8.86
CA CYS A 171 3.45 8.88 -7.46
C CYS A 171 3.84 9.97 -6.41
N GLY A 172 3.92 11.24 -6.83
CA GLY A 172 4.24 12.40 -6.01
C GLY A 172 5.71 12.87 -6.10
N GLY A 173 6.54 12.19 -6.89
CA GLY A 173 7.95 12.54 -7.08
C GLY A 173 8.83 12.20 -5.87
N GLY A 174 9.93 12.95 -5.74
CA GLY A 174 10.92 12.78 -4.67
C GLY A 174 11.74 11.48 -4.78
N PRO A 175 12.57 11.16 -3.78
CA PRO A 175 13.52 10.05 -3.81
C PRO A 175 12.86 8.69 -3.54
N SER A 176 11.54 8.62 -3.56
CA SER A 176 10.70 7.50 -3.09
C SER A 176 11.04 6.14 -3.72
N ALA A 177 11.22 6.10 -5.04
CA ALA A 177 11.64 4.89 -5.74
C ALA A 177 13.14 4.60 -5.59
N ALA A 178 13.99 5.63 -5.45
CA ALA A 178 15.43 5.46 -5.23
C ALA A 178 15.72 4.85 -3.85
N THR A 179 15.09 5.36 -2.78
CA THR A 179 15.16 4.77 -1.44
C THR A 179 14.60 3.35 -1.40
N TYR A 180 13.57 3.04 -2.21
CA TYR A 180 13.02 1.69 -2.26
C TYR A 180 13.94 0.71 -3.00
N VAL A 181 14.52 1.07 -4.16
CA VAL A 181 15.48 0.18 -4.84
C VAL A 181 16.78 0.03 -4.03
N TYR A 182 17.22 1.08 -3.32
CA TYR A 182 18.29 0.96 -2.32
C TYR A 182 17.93 -0.05 -1.22
N TRP A 183 16.72 0.00 -0.66
CA TRP A 183 16.24 -1.00 0.31
C TRP A 183 16.20 -2.41 -0.29
N ILE A 184 15.68 -2.59 -1.52
CA ILE A 184 15.66 -3.88 -2.22
C ILE A 184 17.08 -4.42 -2.40
N MET A 185 18.04 -3.58 -2.80
CA MET A 185 19.43 -3.99 -2.96
C MET A 185 20.07 -4.36 -1.61
N LYS A 186 19.83 -3.61 -0.52
CA LYS A 186 20.26 -3.99 0.84
C LYS A 186 19.60 -5.30 1.32
N TYR A 187 18.32 -5.54 0.99
CA TYR A 187 17.60 -6.78 1.28
C TYR A 187 18.18 -7.98 0.51
N LEU A 188 18.63 -7.77 -0.73
CA LEU A 188 19.37 -8.75 -1.54
C LEU A 188 20.85 -8.92 -1.14
N GLY A 189 21.31 -8.26 -0.07
CA GLY A 189 22.67 -8.38 0.46
C GLY A 189 23.72 -7.47 -0.19
N HIS A 190 23.30 -6.47 -0.98
CA HIS A 190 24.20 -5.58 -1.69
C HIS A 190 24.84 -4.54 -0.77
N GLU A 191 26.13 -4.69 -0.45
CA GLU A 191 26.80 -3.78 0.49
C GLU A 191 27.03 -2.39 -0.12
N ARG A 192 27.65 -2.32 -1.31
CA ARG A 192 28.21 -1.08 -1.91
C ARG A 192 27.21 -0.26 -2.75
N VAL A 193 25.96 -0.17 -2.27
CA VAL A 193 24.92 0.70 -2.84
C VAL A 193 24.82 2.03 -2.10
N ARG A 194 24.64 3.13 -2.85
CA ARG A 194 24.51 4.54 -2.41
C ARG A 194 23.40 5.25 -3.19
N LEU A 195 22.96 6.41 -2.70
CA LEU A 195 21.99 7.31 -3.37
C LEU A 195 22.67 8.62 -3.82
N LEU A 196 22.14 9.26 -4.86
CA LEU A 196 22.43 10.65 -5.20
C LEU A 196 21.65 11.59 -4.25
N ASP A 197 22.29 12.66 -3.77
CA ASP A 197 21.62 13.69 -2.94
C ASP A 197 20.88 14.74 -3.79
N GLY A 198 19.90 14.25 -4.56
CA GLY A 198 19.12 15.01 -5.54
C GLY A 198 18.63 14.13 -6.70
N GLY A 199 17.89 14.75 -7.62
CA GLY A 199 17.42 14.13 -8.85
C GLY A 199 18.22 14.52 -10.09
N ILE A 200 17.72 14.15 -11.27
CA ILE A 200 18.23 14.64 -12.56
C ILE A 200 18.05 16.17 -12.68
N ASP A 201 16.98 16.72 -12.12
CA ASP A 201 16.72 18.17 -12.05
C ASP A 201 17.88 18.92 -11.37
N ASP A 202 18.36 18.41 -10.22
CA ASP A 202 19.49 18.98 -9.49
C ASP A 202 20.79 18.88 -10.28
N TRP A 203 21.00 17.76 -10.98
CA TRP A 203 22.17 17.51 -11.84
C TRP A 203 22.23 18.51 -13.00
N VAL A 204 21.09 18.76 -13.65
CA VAL A 204 20.92 19.76 -14.71
C VAL A 204 21.07 21.19 -14.17
N ALA A 205 20.49 21.48 -13.00
CA ALA A 205 20.64 22.78 -12.33
C ALA A 205 22.10 23.09 -11.94
N ALA A 206 22.85 22.05 -11.55
CA ALA A 206 24.30 22.10 -11.32
C ALA A 206 25.15 22.19 -12.62
N LYS A 207 24.50 22.26 -13.79
CA LYS A 207 25.12 22.38 -15.13
C LYS A 207 26.06 21.22 -15.48
N GLN A 208 25.80 20.04 -14.93
CA GLN A 208 26.53 18.83 -15.27
C GLN A 208 26.10 18.31 -16.65
N PRO A 209 26.99 17.62 -17.41
CA PRO A 209 26.63 17.05 -18.70
C PRO A 209 25.60 15.94 -18.55
N THR A 210 24.73 15.76 -19.56
CA THR A 210 23.69 14.74 -19.60
C THR A 210 23.77 13.88 -20.87
N ALA A 211 23.04 12.77 -20.88
CA ALA A 211 22.91 11.86 -22.01
C ALA A 211 21.42 11.66 -22.36
N ALA A 212 21.11 11.60 -23.66
CA ALA A 212 19.74 11.42 -24.16
C ALA A 212 19.27 9.95 -24.20
N LYS A 213 20.10 8.99 -23.75
CA LYS A 213 19.82 7.56 -23.68
C LYS A 213 20.62 6.92 -22.54
N PRO A 214 20.11 5.85 -21.91
CA PRO A 214 20.88 5.07 -20.94
C PRO A 214 21.96 4.26 -21.66
N SER A 215 22.99 3.89 -20.90
CA SER A 215 24.03 2.94 -21.30
C SER A 215 23.53 1.50 -21.17
N ALA A 216 24.22 0.57 -21.84
CA ALA A 216 23.99 -0.86 -21.70
C ALA A 216 25.30 -1.55 -21.29
N LEU A 217 25.25 -2.33 -20.21
CA LEU A 217 26.39 -3.10 -19.71
C LEU A 217 26.27 -4.57 -20.16
N PRO A 218 27.39 -5.31 -20.29
CA PRO A 218 27.35 -6.75 -20.49
C PRO A 218 26.75 -7.43 -19.25
N LYS A 219 25.90 -8.44 -19.48
CA LYS A 219 25.24 -9.20 -18.41
C LYS A 219 26.22 -9.82 -17.43
N LYS A 220 25.86 -9.85 -16.16
CA LYS A 220 26.58 -10.52 -15.07
C LYS A 220 25.67 -11.54 -14.38
N ASN A 221 26.28 -12.43 -13.60
CA ASN A 221 25.55 -13.14 -12.56
C ASN A 221 25.40 -12.21 -11.34
N TYR A 222 24.27 -12.31 -10.64
CA TYR A 222 24.01 -11.61 -9.39
C TYR A 222 23.66 -12.63 -8.30
N THR A 223 24.46 -12.66 -7.23
CA THR A 223 24.34 -13.66 -6.15
C THR A 223 23.71 -13.02 -4.92
N ALA A 224 22.37 -13.07 -4.83
CA ALA A 224 21.64 -12.48 -3.72
C ALA A 224 21.86 -13.23 -2.40
N THR A 225 22.12 -12.49 -1.31
CA THR A 225 22.23 -13.00 0.06
C THR A 225 21.20 -12.29 0.93
N ILE A 226 20.12 -12.97 1.31
CA ILE A 226 18.94 -12.29 1.87
C ILE A 226 19.18 -11.80 3.30
N ASN A 227 19.07 -10.49 3.49
CA ASN A 227 19.01 -9.85 4.80
C ASN A 227 17.56 -9.76 5.28
N SER A 228 17.06 -10.85 5.84
CA SER A 228 15.69 -10.96 6.37
C SER A 228 15.36 -9.99 7.51
N ASN A 229 16.36 -9.33 8.13
CA ASN A 229 16.10 -8.31 9.14
C ASN A 229 15.54 -7.00 8.56
N LEU A 230 15.57 -6.79 7.24
CA LEU A 230 15.06 -5.55 6.62
C LEU A 230 13.57 -5.60 6.25
N LEU A 231 12.94 -6.78 6.29
CA LEU A 231 11.53 -7.01 6.00
C LEU A 231 10.86 -7.65 7.23
N ALA A 232 9.84 -7.00 7.79
CA ALA A 232 9.07 -7.57 8.90
C ALA A 232 8.00 -8.55 8.40
N THR A 233 7.63 -9.51 9.25
CA THR A 233 6.49 -10.42 9.04
C THR A 233 5.31 -9.99 9.90
N TYR A 234 4.10 -10.41 9.51
CA TYR A 234 2.89 -10.24 10.34
C TYR A 234 3.09 -10.67 11.79
N GLU A 235 3.70 -11.84 12.05
CA GLU A 235 3.96 -12.33 13.40
C GLU A 235 4.92 -11.43 14.19
N TYR A 236 5.96 -10.88 13.54
CA TYR A 236 6.88 -9.94 14.18
C TYR A 236 6.17 -8.65 14.59
N VAL A 237 5.30 -8.12 13.71
CA VAL A 237 4.51 -6.92 14.00
C VAL A 237 3.47 -7.17 15.11
N ARG A 238 2.73 -8.29 15.01
CA ARG A 238 1.74 -8.72 16.00
C ARG A 238 2.34 -8.96 17.38
N SER A 239 3.61 -9.34 17.48
CA SER A 239 4.29 -9.60 18.76
C SER A 239 4.44 -8.36 19.66
N GLY A 240 4.33 -7.14 19.12
CA GLY A 240 4.59 -5.90 19.85
C GLY A 240 6.07 -5.67 20.22
N ALA A 241 7.00 -6.47 19.70
CA ALA A 241 8.43 -6.35 19.98
C ALA A 241 9.08 -5.09 19.36
N ALA A 242 8.46 -4.50 18.34
CA ALA A 242 8.93 -3.32 17.63
C ALA A 242 8.00 -2.11 17.83
N GLN A 243 8.57 -0.91 17.73
CA GLN A 243 7.82 0.34 17.61
C GLN A 243 7.26 0.42 16.19
N ILE A 244 5.96 0.65 16.03
CA ILE A 244 5.34 0.69 14.71
C ILE A 244 5.22 2.15 14.23
N VAL A 245 5.60 2.40 12.97
CA VAL A 245 5.51 3.70 12.30
C VAL A 245 4.63 3.57 11.07
N ASP A 246 3.51 4.30 11.09
CA ASP A 246 2.61 4.42 9.93
C ASP A 246 3.07 5.61 9.09
N ALA A 247 3.66 5.34 7.92
CA ALA A 247 4.25 6.36 7.05
C ALA A 247 3.27 6.90 5.98
N ARG A 248 1.98 6.59 6.10
CA ARG A 248 0.89 7.11 5.26
C ARG A 248 0.50 8.54 5.68
N THR A 249 -0.31 9.23 4.90
CA THR A 249 -0.84 10.56 5.29
C THR A 249 -1.87 10.43 6.42
N ALA A 250 -2.20 11.53 7.11
CA ALA A 250 -3.18 11.52 8.21
C ALA A 250 -4.59 11.11 7.72
N GLU A 251 -4.92 11.41 6.47
CA GLU A 251 -6.16 11.03 5.80
C GLU A 251 -6.21 9.52 5.57
N GLU A 252 -5.14 8.91 5.04
CA GLU A 252 -5.02 7.45 4.89
C GLU A 252 -5.10 6.71 6.23
N VAL A 253 -4.56 7.29 7.31
CA VAL A 253 -4.61 6.75 8.68
C VAL A 253 -6.03 6.73 9.24
N SER A 254 -6.91 7.65 8.83
CA SER A 254 -8.30 7.71 9.29
C SER A 254 -9.14 6.47 8.93
N ALA A 255 -8.74 5.73 7.88
CA ALA A 255 -9.37 4.47 7.46
C ALA A 255 -8.99 3.27 8.35
N GLY A 256 -8.09 3.45 9.33
CA GLY A 256 -7.56 2.41 10.20
C GLY A 256 -6.03 2.30 10.11
N SER A 257 -5.41 1.86 11.19
CA SER A 257 -3.96 1.79 11.38
C SER A 257 -3.60 0.60 12.29
N ILE A 258 -2.33 0.18 12.32
CA ILE A 258 -1.87 -0.92 13.19
C ILE A 258 -1.92 -0.45 14.65
N PRO A 259 -2.50 -1.23 15.59
CA PRO A 259 -2.63 -0.80 16.99
C PRO A 259 -1.30 -0.38 17.62
N GLY A 260 -1.26 0.86 18.14
CA GLY A 260 -0.05 1.42 18.75
C GLY A 260 0.96 2.04 17.78
N ALA A 261 0.64 2.16 16.49
CA ALA A 261 1.50 2.85 15.52
C ALA A 261 1.54 4.37 15.76
N VAL A 262 2.73 4.95 15.59
CA VAL A 262 2.95 6.40 15.52
C VAL A 262 2.89 6.81 14.05
N ASN A 263 2.02 7.77 13.69
CA ASN A 263 2.00 8.29 12.33
C ASN A 263 3.16 9.28 12.13
N ILE A 264 4.02 8.98 11.16
CA ILE A 264 5.11 9.87 10.70
C ILE A 264 5.05 9.87 9.17
N PRO A 265 4.22 10.73 8.55
CA PRO A 265 3.97 10.74 7.11
C PRO A 265 5.26 10.81 6.28
N TYR A 266 5.29 10.11 5.15
CA TYR A 266 6.51 9.91 4.34
C TYR A 266 7.15 11.20 3.80
N ASP A 267 6.40 12.29 3.69
CA ASP A 267 6.84 13.62 3.28
C ASP A 267 7.50 14.38 4.45
N SER A 268 7.20 14.02 5.69
CA SER A 268 7.78 14.68 6.88
C SER A 268 9.30 14.51 7.01
N VAL A 269 9.88 13.48 6.39
CA VAL A 269 11.35 13.27 6.29
C VAL A 269 12.00 14.04 5.13
N LEU A 270 11.23 14.79 4.33
CA LEU A 270 11.71 15.53 3.15
C LEU A 270 11.80 17.03 3.38
N ASN A 271 12.79 17.65 2.73
CA ASN A 271 12.92 19.08 2.52
C ASN A 271 12.95 19.30 0.99
N GLY A 272 11.83 19.73 0.42
CA GLY A 272 11.60 19.71 -1.03
C GLY A 272 11.72 18.29 -1.60
N LYS A 273 12.56 18.09 -2.62
CA LYS A 273 12.84 16.76 -3.22
C LYS A 273 13.93 15.95 -2.48
N LYS A 274 14.49 16.42 -1.35
CA LYS A 274 15.63 15.76 -0.67
C LYS A 274 15.28 15.27 0.73
N ILE A 275 16.01 14.28 1.22
CA ILE A 275 15.94 13.84 2.63
C ILE A 275 16.45 14.98 3.53
N LYS A 276 15.76 15.25 4.65
CA LYS A 276 16.14 16.25 5.66
C LYS A 276 17.53 16.05 6.26
N ASP A 277 18.07 17.08 6.92
CA ASP A 277 19.36 16.97 7.61
C ASP A 277 19.30 16.10 8.89
N GLU A 278 20.46 15.75 9.45
CA GLU A 278 20.57 14.89 10.62
C GLU A 278 19.86 15.49 11.85
N ALA A 279 20.00 16.80 12.09
CA ALA A 279 19.40 17.49 13.23
C ALA A 279 17.90 17.80 13.03
N GLU A 280 17.41 17.85 11.80
CA GLU A 280 15.98 17.84 11.48
C GLU A 280 15.36 16.45 11.74
N LEU A 281 16.00 15.38 11.26
CA LEU A 281 15.51 14.02 11.42
C LEU A 281 15.56 13.55 12.88
N GLU A 282 16.60 13.90 13.66
CA GLU A 282 16.63 13.57 15.08
C GLU A 282 15.49 14.23 15.86
N LYS A 283 15.05 15.45 15.49
CA LYS A 283 13.86 16.09 16.06
C LYS A 283 12.57 15.38 15.67
N LEU A 284 12.45 14.96 14.41
CA LEU A 284 11.28 14.25 13.89
C LEU A 284 11.06 12.90 14.59
N PHE A 285 12.15 12.17 14.85
CA PHE A 285 12.09 10.83 15.45
C PHE A 285 12.18 10.80 16.98
N VAL A 286 12.07 11.94 17.68
CA VAL A 286 11.95 12.01 19.15
C VAL A 286 10.91 11.03 19.76
N PRO A 287 9.75 10.73 19.12
CA PRO A 287 8.81 9.73 19.64
C PRO A 287 9.34 8.28 19.66
N LEU A 288 10.47 7.98 19.01
CA LEU A 288 11.01 6.64 18.83
C LEU A 288 12.32 6.46 19.63
N SER A 289 12.46 5.33 20.29
CA SER A 289 13.70 4.96 20.97
C SER A 289 14.64 4.19 20.04
N LYS A 290 15.88 4.67 19.86
CA LYS A 290 16.96 3.94 19.15
C LYS A 290 17.29 2.57 19.79
N SER A 291 16.88 2.29 21.03
CA SER A 291 17.13 1.00 21.71
C SER A 291 16.07 -0.08 21.46
N LYS A 292 15.06 0.20 20.64
CA LYS A 292 14.02 -0.75 20.23
C LYS A 292 13.95 -0.81 18.70
N PRO A 293 13.71 -1.99 18.11
CA PRO A 293 13.44 -2.09 16.68
C PRO A 293 12.25 -1.22 16.24
N VAL A 294 12.26 -0.80 14.99
CA VAL A 294 11.20 -0.01 14.34
C VAL A 294 10.67 -0.79 13.13
N VAL A 295 9.35 -0.82 12.95
CA VAL A 295 8.72 -1.29 11.71
C VAL A 295 7.99 -0.13 11.06
N VAL A 296 8.36 0.21 9.84
CA VAL A 296 7.76 1.26 9.03
C VAL A 296 6.87 0.64 7.96
N TYR A 297 5.64 1.13 7.79
CA TYR A 297 4.76 0.61 6.73
C TYR A 297 3.98 1.70 5.97
N THR A 298 3.56 1.33 4.76
CA THR A 298 2.48 1.95 3.99
C THR A 298 1.74 0.85 3.22
N ASN A 299 0.89 1.20 2.25
CA ASN A 299 0.14 0.22 1.46
C ASN A 299 1.04 -0.71 0.62
N THR A 300 2.17 -0.21 0.11
CA THR A 300 3.04 -0.92 -0.85
C THR A 300 4.55 -0.85 -0.54
N GLY A 301 4.93 -0.33 0.62
CA GLY A 301 6.34 -0.22 1.04
C GLY A 301 7.15 0.89 0.35
N VAL A 302 6.82 1.31 -0.88
CA VAL A 302 7.55 2.35 -1.64
C VAL A 302 7.70 3.64 -0.81
N LYS A 303 6.59 4.19 -0.32
CA LYS A 303 6.59 5.39 0.54
C LYS A 303 7.21 5.14 1.93
N ALA A 304 7.07 3.93 2.49
CA ALA A 304 7.72 3.54 3.75
C ALA A 304 9.25 3.56 3.65
N SER A 305 9.81 3.30 2.46
CA SER A 305 11.26 3.25 2.24
C SER A 305 11.97 4.57 2.53
N MET A 306 11.32 5.72 2.36
CA MET A 306 11.92 7.03 2.69
C MET A 306 12.09 7.21 4.19
N VAL A 307 11.07 6.85 4.98
CA VAL A 307 11.11 6.94 6.45
C VAL A 307 12.05 5.87 7.02
N TRP A 308 12.03 4.65 6.47
CA TRP A 308 13.01 3.60 6.78
C TRP A 308 14.45 4.06 6.47
N PHE A 309 14.68 4.71 5.32
CA PHE A 309 16.00 5.19 4.93
C PHE A 309 16.50 6.29 5.88
N ALA A 310 15.65 7.27 6.19
CA ALA A 310 15.94 8.32 7.17
C ALA A 310 16.26 7.76 8.58
N LEU A 311 15.53 6.73 9.03
CA LEU A 311 15.84 5.99 10.26
C LEU A 311 17.18 5.24 10.18
N SER A 312 17.49 4.63 9.03
CA SER A 312 18.76 3.90 8.84
C SER A 312 19.98 4.83 8.87
N LEU A 313 19.87 6.05 8.34
CA LEU A 313 20.93 7.06 8.41
C LEU A 313 21.23 7.51 9.85
N LEU A 314 20.23 7.49 10.73
CA LEU A 314 20.37 7.79 12.16
C LEU A 314 20.74 6.58 13.04
N GLY A 315 20.93 5.40 12.43
CA GLY A 315 21.36 4.18 13.12
C GLY A 315 20.26 3.41 13.88
N TYR A 316 18.99 3.54 13.49
CA TYR A 316 17.91 2.69 14.04
C TYR A 316 17.92 1.29 13.39
N ASP A 317 17.63 0.23 14.17
CA ASP A 317 17.20 -1.08 13.63
C ASP A 317 15.78 -0.92 13.07
N ALA A 318 15.68 -0.72 11.75
CA ALA A 318 14.41 -0.44 11.08
C ALA A 318 14.11 -1.50 10.00
N ARG A 319 12.83 -1.87 9.88
CA ARG A 319 12.30 -2.84 8.91
C ARG A 319 11.14 -2.24 8.13
N ILE A 320 10.94 -2.64 6.87
CA ILE A 320 9.74 -2.30 6.10
C ILE A 320 8.66 -3.37 6.33
N TYR A 321 7.39 -2.95 6.28
CA TYR A 321 6.21 -3.81 6.28
C TYR A 321 5.10 -3.26 5.37
N SER A 322 4.02 -4.03 5.18
CA SER A 322 2.89 -3.67 4.31
C SER A 322 1.56 -3.70 5.06
N TRP A 323 0.76 -2.65 4.87
CA TRP A 323 -0.64 -2.60 5.33
C TRP A 323 -1.53 -3.63 4.61
N GLN A 324 -1.21 -4.00 3.36
CA GLN A 324 -1.91 -5.07 2.65
C GLN A 324 -1.66 -6.43 3.32
N ASP A 325 -0.41 -6.73 3.72
CA ASP A 325 -0.11 -7.95 4.47
C ASP A 325 -0.79 -7.95 5.84
N TRP A 326 -0.78 -6.82 6.55
CA TRP A 326 -1.51 -6.69 7.83
C TRP A 326 -2.99 -7.02 7.66
N THR A 327 -3.67 -6.35 6.73
CA THR A 327 -5.11 -6.53 6.53
C THR A 327 -5.48 -7.91 5.95
N ALA A 328 -4.59 -8.56 5.20
CA ALA A 328 -4.77 -9.94 4.75
C ALA A 328 -4.62 -10.97 5.89
N ASN A 329 -3.66 -10.77 6.79
CA ASN A 329 -3.40 -11.68 7.92
C ASN A 329 -4.17 -11.34 9.21
N LEU A 330 -4.95 -10.25 9.23
CA LEU A 330 -5.93 -10.01 10.31
C LEU A 330 -6.85 -11.23 10.44
N PRO A 331 -7.06 -11.79 11.65
CA PRO A 331 -7.96 -12.92 11.82
C PRO A 331 -9.39 -12.51 11.44
N ARG A 332 -10.05 -13.32 10.62
CA ARG A 332 -11.41 -13.08 10.10
C ARG A 332 -12.36 -14.19 10.56
N LEU A 333 -13.66 -13.93 10.40
CA LEU A 333 -14.68 -14.98 10.44
C LEU A 333 -15.11 -15.23 9.01
N ASP A 334 -14.63 -16.32 8.43
CA ASP A 334 -14.87 -16.72 7.04
C ASP A 334 -16.26 -17.39 6.92
N ILE A 335 -17.27 -16.64 7.37
CA ILE A 335 -18.68 -17.00 7.44
C ILE A 335 -19.52 -15.96 6.71
N ASP A 336 -20.60 -16.38 6.08
CA ASP A 336 -21.62 -15.49 5.53
C ASP A 336 -23.02 -15.95 5.96
N ILE A 337 -24.03 -15.08 5.84
CA ILE A 337 -25.41 -15.39 6.20
C ILE A 337 -26.11 -16.03 5.00
N GLN A 338 -26.37 -17.33 5.10
CA GLN A 338 -27.19 -18.06 4.13
C GLN A 338 -28.65 -17.62 4.19
N GLU A 339 -29.18 -17.39 5.40
CA GLU A 339 -30.57 -17.02 5.59
C GLU A 339 -30.80 -16.26 6.91
N ALA A 340 -31.71 -15.29 6.91
CA ALA A 340 -32.21 -14.62 8.10
C ALA A 340 -33.74 -14.49 8.05
N LYS A 341 -34.42 -14.76 9.17
CA LYS A 341 -35.89 -14.79 9.29
C LYS A 341 -36.35 -14.17 10.61
N ALA A 342 -37.54 -13.56 10.59
CA ALA A 342 -38.26 -13.13 11.79
C ALA A 342 -39.69 -13.68 11.77
N GLN A 343 -40.15 -14.23 12.89
CA GLN A 343 -41.51 -14.76 13.05
C GLN A 343 -42.10 -14.39 14.42
N PRO A 344 -43.29 -13.76 14.49
CA PRO A 344 -44.09 -13.26 13.37
C PRO A 344 -43.46 -12.02 12.72
N ASN A 345 -43.67 -11.86 11.41
CA ASN A 345 -43.38 -10.65 10.65
C ASN A 345 -44.47 -10.47 9.57
N PRO A 346 -45.31 -9.42 9.61
CA PRO A 346 -45.34 -8.34 10.60
C PRO A 346 -45.71 -8.82 12.01
N ALA A 347 -45.05 -8.24 13.00
CA ALA A 347 -45.35 -8.38 14.42
C ALA A 347 -46.39 -7.35 14.89
N LYS A 348 -46.95 -7.55 16.08
CA LYS A 348 -47.75 -6.54 16.79
C LYS A 348 -46.95 -5.94 17.93
N ILE A 349 -47.32 -4.74 18.37
CA ILE A 349 -46.78 -4.17 19.62
C ILE A 349 -47.04 -5.16 20.77
N GLY A 350 -45.97 -5.61 21.42
CA GLY A 350 -45.98 -6.61 22.49
C GLY A 350 -45.92 -8.07 22.04
N ASP A 351 -45.68 -8.38 20.76
CA ASP A 351 -45.31 -9.74 20.34
C ASP A 351 -43.84 -10.04 20.67
N ALA A 352 -43.58 -11.29 21.06
CA ALA A 352 -42.24 -11.87 21.04
C ALA A 352 -41.97 -12.39 19.61
N VAL A 353 -40.95 -11.83 18.96
CA VAL A 353 -40.51 -12.17 17.62
C VAL A 353 -39.26 -13.04 17.73
N GLN A 354 -39.34 -14.27 17.25
CA GLN A 354 -38.16 -15.10 17.05
C GLN A 354 -37.41 -14.60 15.82
N ILE A 355 -36.16 -14.19 16.01
CA ILE A 355 -35.20 -13.92 14.95
C ILE A 355 -34.34 -15.18 14.82
N THR A 356 -34.24 -15.75 13.61
CA THR A 356 -33.39 -16.90 13.30
C THR A 356 -32.41 -16.51 12.19
N VAL A 357 -31.15 -16.94 12.29
CA VAL A 357 -30.09 -16.71 11.29
C VAL A 357 -29.29 -17.99 11.11
N THR A 358 -29.00 -18.35 9.86
CA THR A 358 -28.17 -19.51 9.50
C THR A 358 -26.93 -19.03 8.75
N PHE A 359 -25.76 -19.45 9.23
CA PHE A 359 -24.48 -19.14 8.57
C PHE A 359 -24.02 -20.28 7.65
N VAL A 360 -23.20 -19.93 6.67
CA VAL A 360 -22.36 -20.85 5.88
C VAL A 360 -20.91 -20.38 5.95
N GLN A 361 -19.95 -21.27 5.67
CA GLN A 361 -18.57 -20.84 5.43
C GLN A 361 -18.46 -20.17 4.06
N GLU A 362 -17.66 -19.10 3.97
CA GLU A 362 -17.30 -18.48 2.69
C GLU A 362 -16.42 -19.47 1.90
N MET A 363 -16.97 -20.08 0.85
CA MET A 363 -16.18 -20.88 -0.08
C MET A 363 -15.23 -19.95 -0.83
N GLN A 364 -13.93 -20.12 -0.65
CA GLN A 364 -12.93 -19.45 -1.48
C GLN A 364 -13.07 -19.95 -2.93
N THR A 365 -13.75 -19.15 -3.75
CA THR A 365 -13.75 -19.33 -5.21
C THR A 365 -12.34 -19.04 -5.72
N ALA A 366 -11.63 -20.09 -6.12
CA ALA A 366 -10.37 -19.95 -6.84
C ALA A 366 -10.66 -19.39 -8.24
N ASP A 367 -10.60 -18.07 -8.37
CA ASP A 367 -10.63 -17.39 -9.67
C ASP A 367 -9.43 -17.81 -10.53
N GLY A 368 -9.65 -17.89 -11.84
CA GLY A 368 -8.63 -18.29 -12.82
C GLY A 368 -8.77 -19.75 -13.26
N ASN A 369 -9.71 -20.04 -14.16
CA ASN A 369 -9.79 -21.31 -14.87
C ASN A 369 -8.75 -21.40 -16.00
N GLU A 370 -7.47 -21.26 -15.66
CA GLU A 370 -6.35 -21.67 -16.49
C GLU A 370 -5.75 -22.95 -15.91
N THR A 371 -5.78 -24.05 -16.67
CA THR A 371 -4.97 -25.23 -16.36
C THR A 371 -3.50 -24.93 -16.68
N PRO A 372 -2.60 -24.82 -15.68
CA PRO A 372 -1.18 -24.72 -15.99
C PRO A 372 -0.70 -26.10 -16.44
N GLU A 373 0.09 -26.18 -17.51
CA GLU A 373 0.94 -27.36 -17.75
C GLU A 373 2.02 -27.40 -16.66
N ARG A 374 1.64 -27.91 -15.49
CA ARG A 374 2.44 -27.85 -14.28
C ARG A 374 3.55 -28.88 -14.37
N ASN A 375 4.69 -28.46 -14.93
CA ASN A 375 5.94 -29.22 -14.93
C ASN A 375 6.54 -29.22 -13.50
N GLU A 376 5.82 -29.84 -12.58
CA GLU A 376 5.99 -29.69 -11.14
C GLU A 376 7.10 -30.60 -10.62
N THR A 377 8.03 -30.05 -9.84
CA THR A 377 9.00 -30.85 -9.08
C THR A 377 8.31 -31.42 -7.84
N VAL A 378 7.51 -32.48 -8.03
CA VAL A 378 6.65 -33.06 -7.00
C VAL A 378 7.48 -33.71 -5.88
N LEU A 379 7.58 -33.04 -4.73
CA LEU A 379 8.11 -33.63 -3.50
C LEU A 379 7.12 -34.68 -2.94
N THR A 380 7.26 -35.92 -3.38
CA THR A 380 6.32 -37.01 -3.06
C THR A 380 6.49 -37.53 -1.63
N VAL A 381 5.78 -36.91 -0.67
CA VAL A 381 5.76 -37.34 0.73
C VAL A 381 4.83 -38.54 0.93
N LYS A 382 5.39 -39.76 0.99
CA LYS A 382 4.61 -40.98 1.30
C LYS A 382 4.37 -41.14 2.80
N GLY A 383 3.33 -40.50 3.33
CA GLY A 383 2.81 -40.77 4.67
C GLY A 383 2.19 -42.18 4.79
N CYS A 384 2.44 -42.87 5.90
CA CYS A 384 1.84 -44.17 6.18
C CYS A 384 0.46 -44.01 6.82
N ALA A 385 -0.57 -44.66 6.28
CA ALA A 385 -1.97 -44.43 6.65
C ALA A 385 -2.46 -45.12 7.95
N THR A 386 -1.56 -45.64 8.79
CA THR A 386 -1.91 -46.56 9.90
C THR A 386 -1.12 -46.32 11.20
N CYS A 387 -0.97 -45.07 11.62
CA CYS A 387 -0.45 -44.65 12.95
C CYS A 387 -1.23 -43.41 13.45
N GLY A 388 -1.27 -43.13 14.77
CA GLY A 388 -2.03 -41.97 15.28
C GLY A 388 -1.61 -41.44 16.67
N PHE A 389 -2.19 -40.28 17.04
CA PHE A 389 -2.11 -39.50 18.30
C PHE A 389 -0.87 -38.61 18.61
N GLY A 390 -1.17 -37.52 19.36
CA GLY A 390 -0.30 -36.42 19.86
C GLY A 390 0.10 -35.40 18.79
N SER A 391 -0.21 -34.08 18.87
CA SER A 391 0.02 -32.98 17.87
C SER A 391 1.49 -32.63 17.58
N PRO A 392 2.05 -32.49 16.33
CA PRO A 392 3.96 -32.85 16.48
C PRO A 392 4.46 -31.46 17.05
N GLN A 393 5.69 -31.24 17.51
CA GLN A 393 6.24 -29.86 17.53
C GLN A 393 7.65 -29.93 16.99
N GLY A 394 7.88 -29.21 15.88
CA GLY A 394 9.03 -29.43 15.01
C GLY A 394 9.94 -28.21 14.96
N PHE A 395 10.99 -28.23 15.78
CA PHE A 395 12.16 -27.40 15.54
C PHE A 395 13.06 -28.10 14.52
N ALA A 396 13.48 -27.40 13.47
CA ALA A 396 14.40 -27.94 12.48
C ALA A 396 15.86 -27.77 12.93
N ASP A 397 16.56 -28.87 13.18
CA ASP A 397 18.01 -28.88 13.35
C ASP A 397 18.69 -28.86 11.96
N LEU A 398 19.43 -27.80 11.67
CA LEU A 398 20.10 -27.58 10.39
C LEU A 398 21.49 -28.27 10.27
N SER A 399 21.93 -29.03 11.29
CA SER A 399 23.24 -29.70 11.30
C SER A 399 23.29 -31.05 10.56
N SER A 400 22.16 -31.56 10.06
CA SER A 400 22.08 -32.87 9.39
C SER A 400 22.43 -32.82 7.90
N THR A 401 23.64 -33.29 7.54
CA THR A 401 24.07 -33.47 6.13
C THR A 401 23.35 -34.61 5.40
N ASN A 402 22.45 -35.34 6.06
CA ASN A 402 21.95 -36.64 5.60
C ASN A 402 20.58 -36.57 4.91
N GLY A 403 20.07 -35.35 4.62
CA GLY A 403 18.90 -35.14 3.76
C GLY A 403 17.53 -35.51 4.37
N VAL A 404 17.43 -35.64 5.69
CA VAL A 404 16.18 -35.99 6.40
C VAL A 404 15.82 -34.93 7.43
N VAL A 405 14.57 -34.47 7.39
CA VAL A 405 13.95 -33.52 8.34
C VAL A 405 12.66 -34.15 8.89
N GLN A 406 12.41 -34.01 10.20
CA GLN A 406 11.12 -34.34 10.84
C GLN A 406 10.37 -33.05 11.21
N ILE A 407 9.03 -33.01 11.08
CA ILE A 407 8.19 -31.77 11.16
C ILE A 407 6.95 -31.93 12.07
N GLY A 408 6.51 -30.82 12.69
CA GLY A 408 5.56 -30.61 13.84
C GLY A 408 4.05 -30.96 13.68
N SER A 409 3.39 -31.70 14.63
CA SER A 409 2.68 -34.40 15.24
C SER A 409 1.27 -35.19 14.90
N SER A 410 0.11 -34.92 15.53
CA SER A 410 -1.26 -35.34 15.17
C SER A 410 -2.41 -34.28 15.18
N THR A 411 -3.50 -34.71 14.55
CA THR A 411 -4.90 -34.50 14.95
C THR A 411 -5.19 -35.03 16.38
N LYS A 412 -5.91 -34.27 17.22
CA LYS A 412 -6.64 -34.84 18.36
C LYS A 412 -8.13 -34.87 17.99
N ALA A 413 -8.73 -36.06 17.98
CA ALA A 413 -10.10 -36.25 17.51
C ALA A 413 -11.15 -35.70 18.49
N GLN A 414 -12.37 -35.53 17.98
CA GLN A 414 -13.52 -34.87 18.64
C GLN A 414 -13.77 -35.31 20.09
N GLN A 415 -13.99 -34.32 20.97
CA GLN A 415 -14.79 -34.47 22.19
C GLN A 415 -15.82 -33.32 22.23
N GLY A 416 -17.01 -33.61 22.77
CA GLY A 416 -18.26 -32.83 22.71
C GLY A 416 -18.18 -31.31 22.51
N ALA A 417 -19.03 -30.80 21.61
CA ALA A 417 -19.24 -29.36 21.38
C ALA A 417 -19.64 -28.63 22.68
N SER A 418 -18.70 -27.88 23.24
CA SER A 418 -18.82 -27.22 24.54
C SER A 418 -18.77 -25.70 24.40
N ASP A 419 -19.90 -25.10 24.02
CA ASP A 419 -20.15 -23.65 24.04
C ASP A 419 -18.97 -22.81 23.49
N ASP A 420 -18.58 -23.11 22.23
CA ASP A 420 -17.29 -22.85 21.56
C ASP A 420 -16.91 -21.36 21.32
N GLY A 421 -17.16 -20.46 22.28
CA GLY A 421 -16.78 -19.05 22.27
C GLY A 421 -17.50 -18.18 21.23
N PHE A 422 -18.15 -18.79 20.23
CA PHE A 422 -18.82 -18.17 19.10
C PHE A 422 -20.18 -17.56 19.53
N LYS A 423 -20.24 -16.23 19.60
CA LYS A 423 -21.40 -15.46 20.09
C LYS A 423 -22.02 -14.68 18.95
N VAL A 424 -23.34 -14.78 18.83
CA VAL A 424 -24.14 -14.06 17.83
C VAL A 424 -25.12 -13.13 18.54
N THR A 425 -25.19 -11.88 18.10
CA THR A 425 -26.11 -10.86 18.65
C THR A 425 -26.83 -10.15 17.52
N ALA A 426 -28.16 -10.17 17.54
CA ALA A 426 -29.00 -9.35 16.67
C ALA A 426 -29.21 -7.96 17.28
N LYS A 427 -28.71 -6.91 16.62
CA LYS A 427 -28.97 -5.51 16.98
C LYS A 427 -30.16 -5.00 16.16
N VAL A 428 -31.29 -4.76 16.83
CA VAL A 428 -32.49 -4.19 16.20
C VAL A 428 -32.35 -2.66 16.21
N LYS A 429 -32.39 -2.05 15.03
CA LYS A 429 -32.28 -0.60 14.79
C LYS A 429 -33.63 -0.02 14.36
N SER A 430 -33.91 1.20 14.80
CA SER A 430 -35.00 2.02 14.26
C SER A 430 -34.69 2.52 12.85
N GLN A 431 -35.71 3.04 12.15
CA GLN A 431 -35.55 3.71 10.85
C GLN A 431 -34.56 4.90 10.88
N ALA A 432 -34.27 5.47 12.04
CA ALA A 432 -33.27 6.52 12.25
C ALA A 432 -31.85 5.97 12.59
N GLY A 433 -31.61 4.67 12.40
CA GLY A 433 -30.31 4.01 12.62
C GLY A 433 -29.98 3.69 14.09
N ALA A 434 -30.61 4.35 15.07
CA ALA A 434 -30.38 4.09 16.48
C ALA A 434 -30.78 2.66 16.88
N THR A 435 -29.88 1.95 17.57
CA THR A 435 -30.15 0.60 18.12
C THR A 435 -31.17 0.69 19.26
N VAL A 436 -32.32 0.03 19.09
CA VAL A 436 -33.41 -0.02 20.08
C VAL A 436 -33.41 -1.31 20.91
N SER A 437 -32.71 -2.36 20.47
CA SER A 437 -32.55 -3.59 21.23
C SER A 437 -31.32 -4.39 20.77
N SER A 438 -30.73 -5.17 21.68
CA SER A 438 -29.68 -6.14 21.39
C SER A 438 -30.13 -7.50 21.93
N VAL A 439 -30.25 -8.49 21.05
CA VAL A 439 -30.74 -9.84 21.39
C VAL A 439 -29.59 -10.82 21.23
N ILE A 440 -29.15 -11.41 22.35
CA ILE A 440 -28.19 -12.52 22.35
C ILE A 440 -28.89 -13.73 21.74
N MET A 441 -28.33 -14.25 20.65
CA MET A 441 -28.84 -15.43 19.95
C MET A 441 -28.13 -16.69 20.44
N LYS A 442 -28.86 -17.79 20.54
CA LYS A 442 -28.33 -19.11 20.93
C LYS A 442 -28.30 -20.04 19.72
N ARG A 443 -27.25 -20.84 19.59
CA ARG A 443 -27.15 -21.89 18.56
C ARG A 443 -28.29 -22.90 18.75
N VAL A 444 -29.02 -23.23 17.68
CA VAL A 444 -30.19 -24.13 17.70
C VAL A 444 -29.79 -25.50 17.16
N SER A 445 -29.24 -25.55 15.94
CA SER A 445 -28.67 -26.76 15.34
C SER A 445 -27.69 -26.37 14.24
N GLY A 446 -26.57 -27.10 14.09
CA GLY A 446 -25.51 -26.73 13.15
C GLY A 446 -25.11 -25.26 13.32
N ASP A 447 -25.14 -24.50 12.23
CA ASP A 447 -24.85 -23.05 12.19
C ASP A 447 -26.11 -22.16 12.17
N GLU A 448 -27.27 -22.71 12.55
CA GLU A 448 -28.49 -21.95 12.86
C GLU A 448 -28.46 -21.40 14.29
N PHE A 449 -28.80 -20.12 14.44
CA PHE A 449 -28.93 -19.41 15.71
C PHE A 449 -30.32 -18.75 15.81
N ALA A 450 -30.91 -18.74 17.00
CA ALA A 450 -32.17 -18.03 17.26
C ALA A 450 -32.12 -17.18 18.53
N GLY A 451 -32.83 -16.05 18.51
CA GLY A 451 -33.04 -15.16 19.66
C GLY A 451 -34.44 -14.56 19.64
N PHE A 452 -34.93 -14.12 20.79
CA PHE A 452 -36.28 -13.54 20.92
C PHE A 452 -36.20 -12.04 21.20
N TRP A 453 -36.78 -11.24 20.30
CA TRP A 453 -36.99 -9.80 20.48
C TRP A 453 -38.43 -9.53 20.92
N ASN A 454 -38.63 -8.75 21.99
CA ASN A 454 -39.97 -8.29 22.36
C ASN A 454 -40.25 -6.95 21.68
N ALA A 455 -41.25 -6.90 20.79
CA ALA A 455 -41.65 -5.73 20.01
C ALA A 455 -42.40 -4.67 20.86
N ASN A 456 -41.82 -4.27 21.99
CA ASN A 456 -42.31 -3.23 22.90
C ASN A 456 -41.90 -1.83 22.42
N VAL A 457 -42.13 -1.55 21.13
CA VAL A 457 -41.69 -0.34 20.42
C VAL A 457 -42.86 0.28 19.64
N ALA A 458 -42.66 1.47 19.07
CA ALA A 458 -43.64 2.10 18.20
C ALA A 458 -43.90 1.26 16.92
N ALA A 459 -45.03 1.50 16.26
CA ALA A 459 -45.30 0.88 14.96
C ALA A 459 -44.39 1.48 13.88
N GLY A 460 -43.84 0.64 13.00
CA GLY A 460 -42.91 1.02 11.93
C GLY A 460 -41.94 -0.10 11.53
N THR A 461 -41.03 0.22 10.62
CA THR A 461 -39.95 -0.67 10.17
C THR A 461 -38.76 -0.63 11.14
N TYR A 462 -38.24 -1.81 11.49
CA TYR A 462 -36.99 -1.97 12.21
C TYR A 462 -36.03 -2.85 11.41
N ARG A 463 -34.77 -2.45 11.30
CA ARG A 463 -33.72 -3.24 10.61
C ARG A 463 -32.88 -4.01 11.63
N VAL A 464 -32.33 -5.14 11.23
CA VAL A 464 -31.52 -6.00 12.11
C VAL A 464 -30.11 -6.16 11.56
N ASP A 465 -29.12 -5.72 12.33
CA ASP A 465 -27.73 -6.11 12.11
C ASP A 465 -27.43 -7.39 12.87
N ILE A 466 -26.63 -8.27 12.29
CA ILE A 466 -26.15 -9.48 12.96
C ILE A 466 -24.66 -9.32 13.24
N VAL A 467 -24.30 -9.38 14.52
CA VAL A 467 -22.92 -9.33 14.99
C VAL A 467 -22.51 -10.74 15.41
N ALA A 468 -21.68 -11.39 14.61
CA ALA A 468 -21.05 -12.67 14.93
C ALA A 468 -19.63 -12.41 15.46
N SER A 469 -19.21 -13.16 16.47
CA SER A 469 -17.90 -12.99 17.12
C SER A 469 -17.35 -14.32 17.61
N ALA A 470 -16.05 -14.54 17.48
CA ALA A 470 -15.35 -15.70 18.04
C ALA A 470 -13.94 -15.30 18.49
N SER A 471 -13.56 -15.70 19.70
CA SER A 471 -12.37 -15.16 20.39
C SER A 471 -12.42 -13.63 20.40
N GLU A 472 -11.43 -12.94 19.81
CA GLU A 472 -11.38 -11.48 19.69
C GLU A 472 -11.95 -10.95 18.36
N VAL A 473 -12.26 -11.85 17.41
CA VAL A 473 -12.71 -11.49 16.05
C VAL A 473 -14.21 -11.22 16.05
N THR A 474 -14.64 -10.18 15.32
CA THR A 474 -16.05 -9.84 15.13
C THR A 474 -16.34 -9.48 13.67
N LYS A 475 -17.38 -10.09 13.08
CA LYS A 475 -17.94 -9.75 11.75
C LYS A 475 -19.35 -9.22 11.95
N THR A 476 -19.64 -8.03 11.41
CA THR A 476 -20.97 -7.41 11.46
C THR A 476 -21.59 -7.41 10.08
N PHE A 477 -22.74 -8.06 9.97
CA PHE A 477 -23.61 -8.04 8.80
C PHE A 477 -24.66 -6.95 9.02
N THR A 478 -24.75 -5.98 8.12
CA THR A 478 -25.63 -4.81 8.27
C THR A 478 -26.93 -4.95 7.51
N ASP A 479 -28.04 -4.50 8.11
CA ASP A 479 -29.38 -4.43 7.50
C ASP A 479 -29.86 -5.77 6.90
N VAL A 480 -29.51 -6.88 7.55
CA VAL A 480 -29.73 -8.28 7.12
C VAL A 480 -31.21 -8.63 6.98
N LEU A 481 -32.06 -8.00 7.77
CA LEU A 481 -33.49 -8.32 7.87
C LEU A 481 -34.30 -7.10 8.31
N GLU A 482 -35.51 -6.95 7.75
CA GLU A 482 -36.49 -5.96 8.22
C GLU A 482 -37.65 -6.64 8.97
N ILE A 483 -38.02 -6.06 10.12
CA ILE A 483 -39.16 -6.47 10.94
C ILE A 483 -40.18 -5.34 10.98
N GLN A 484 -41.41 -5.62 10.54
CA GLN A 484 -42.52 -4.67 10.57
C GLN A 484 -43.30 -4.79 11.88
N VAL A 485 -43.44 -3.71 12.64
CA VAL A 485 -44.24 -3.67 13.88
C VAL A 485 -45.54 -2.91 13.64
N THR A 486 -46.68 -3.53 13.95
CA THR A 486 -48.01 -2.97 13.71
C THR A 486 -48.73 -2.57 15.00
N GLY A 487 -49.45 -1.44 14.97
CA GLY A 487 -50.08 -0.83 16.15
C GLY A 487 -51.25 -1.59 16.79
N THR A 488 -51.51 -2.84 16.40
CA THR A 488 -52.61 -3.65 16.95
C THR A 488 -52.18 -4.43 18.20
N SER A 489 -51.91 -3.70 19.29
CA SER A 489 -51.47 -4.27 20.58
C SER A 489 -52.25 -5.52 20.99
N LYS A 490 -51.49 -6.54 21.43
CA LYS A 490 -52.00 -7.84 21.91
C LYS A 490 -52.92 -7.69 23.14
N TYR A 491 -52.74 -6.62 23.91
CA TYR A 491 -53.42 -6.36 25.19
C TYR A 491 -54.64 -5.42 25.05
N LYS A 492 -55.49 -5.63 24.03
CA LYS A 492 -56.66 -4.75 23.79
C LYS A 492 -57.85 -4.94 24.75
N ASN A 493 -57.75 -5.86 25.73
CA ASN A 493 -58.86 -6.30 26.59
C ASN A 493 -58.60 -6.19 28.12
N LEU A 494 -57.54 -5.54 28.58
CA LEU A 494 -57.46 -5.10 29.98
C LEU A 494 -58.21 -3.77 30.15
N LYS A 495 -59.54 -3.87 30.24
CA LYS A 495 -60.36 -2.78 30.77
C LYS A 495 -60.07 -2.59 32.26
N SER A 496 -60.10 -1.35 32.72
CA SER A 496 -60.02 -1.01 34.15
C SER A 496 -61.13 -1.68 34.96
N GLN A 497 -60.74 -2.28 36.08
CA GLN A 497 -61.52 -2.40 37.32
C GLN A 497 -60.69 -1.75 38.43
#